data_AF-A0A1M3IEJ8-F1
#
_entry.id   AF-A0A1M3IEJ8-F1
#
_cell.length_a   1.000
_cell.length_b   1.000
_cell.length_c   1.000
_cell.angle_alpha   90.00
_cell.angle_beta   90.00
_cell.angle_gamma   90.00
#
_symmetry.space_group_name_H-M   'P 1'
#
loop_
_entity.id
_entity.type
_entity.pdbx_description
1 polymer ?
#
loop_
_entity_poly.entity_id
_entity_poly.type
_entity_poly.pdbx_seq_one_letter_code
_entity_poly.pdbx_strand_id
1 'polypeptide(L)'
;MKAFTVISILLLSVAVSAALHYSKYAHAEDEIDMVNSSLKGARPFIRPNSRLQFSGEEERMELFAWARYLLAPAVLEEQTGDDTTLSIKYLNTANDDTTGHVIWETSDKLYRYKLIVR
;
A
#
# COMPACT_ATOMS: atom_id res chain seq x y z
N MET A 1 0.40 -47.87 -0.39
CA MET A 1 0.17 -46.72 0.51
C MET A 1 -1.23 -46.86 1.11
N LYS A 2 -1.37 -46.78 2.44
CA LYS A 2 -2.66 -46.99 3.10
C LYS A 2 -3.50 -45.71 2.99
N ALA A 3 -4.82 -45.82 2.80
CA ALA A 3 -5.74 -44.68 2.64
C ALA A 3 -5.60 -43.61 3.75
N PHE A 4 -5.22 -44.04 4.96
CA PHE A 4 -4.94 -43.17 6.09
C PHE A 4 -3.85 -42.13 5.80
N THR A 5 -2.78 -42.51 5.09
CA THR A 5 -1.65 -41.62 4.78
C THR A 5 -2.07 -40.51 3.81
N VAL A 6 -2.96 -40.81 2.87
CA VAL A 6 -3.49 -39.83 1.90
C VAL A 6 -4.39 -38.83 2.61
N ILE A 7 -5.27 -39.30 3.50
CA ILE A 7 -6.18 -38.43 4.27
C ILE A 7 -5.41 -37.49 5.20
N SER A 8 -4.35 -37.98 5.87
CA SER A 8 -3.50 -37.14 6.72
C SER A 8 -2.81 -36.01 5.95
N ILE A 9 -2.28 -36.29 4.76
CA ILE A 9 -1.61 -35.28 3.92
C ILE A 9 -2.61 -34.23 3.43
N LEU A 10 -3.83 -34.65 3.07
CA LEU A 10 -4.89 -33.76 2.62
C LEU A 10 -5.38 -32.83 3.75
N LEU A 11 -5.51 -33.35 4.97
CA LEU A 11 -5.82 -32.53 6.14
C LEU A 11 -4.70 -31.54 6.47
N LEU A 12 -3.44 -31.96 6.34
CA LEU A 12 -2.29 -31.09 6.59
C LEU A 12 -2.22 -29.95 5.56
N SER A 13 -2.48 -30.21 4.28
CA SER A 13 -2.46 -29.16 3.25
C SER A 13 -3.57 -28.14 3.44
N VAL A 14 -4.77 -28.59 3.84
CA VAL A 14 -5.89 -27.70 4.16
C VAL A 14 -5.59 -26.87 5.40
N ALA A 15 -5.01 -27.46 6.45
CA ALA A 15 -4.63 -26.74 7.66
C ALA A 15 -3.55 -25.68 7.39
N VAL A 16 -2.53 -26.00 6.58
CA VAL A 16 -1.49 -25.04 6.18
C VAL A 16 -2.08 -23.93 5.31
N SER A 17 -2.94 -24.25 4.35
CA SER A 17 -3.62 -23.25 3.52
C SER A 17 -4.50 -22.31 4.35
N ALA A 18 -5.29 -22.85 5.28
CA ALA A 18 -6.12 -22.06 6.18
C ALA A 18 -5.28 -21.18 7.11
N ALA A 19 -4.16 -21.68 7.63
CA ALA A 19 -3.24 -20.90 8.47
C ALA A 19 -2.57 -19.76 7.69
N LEU A 20 -2.12 -20.02 6.46
CA LEU A 20 -1.54 -19.00 5.58
C LEU A 20 -2.57 -17.97 5.12
N HIS A 21 -3.81 -18.41 4.86
CA HIS A 21 -4.90 -17.51 4.55
C HIS A 21 -5.20 -16.62 5.76
N TYR A 22 -5.42 -17.21 6.94
CA TYR A 22 -5.71 -16.46 8.15
C TYR A 22 -4.62 -15.45 8.52
N SER A 23 -3.33 -15.84 8.46
CA SER A 23 -2.23 -14.91 8.74
C SER A 23 -2.19 -13.75 7.74
N LYS A 24 -2.45 -14.02 6.46
CA LYS A 24 -2.51 -12.97 5.42
C LYS A 24 -3.61 -11.95 5.68
N TYR A 25 -4.78 -12.38 6.15
CA TYR A 25 -5.90 -11.47 6.44
C TYR A 25 -5.75 -10.74 7.78
N ALA A 26 -5.20 -11.41 8.80
CA ALA A 26 -4.92 -10.76 10.08
C ALA A 26 -3.91 -9.61 9.94
N HIS A 27 -2.89 -9.78 9.09
CA HIS A 27 -1.91 -8.72 8.82
C HIS A 27 -2.44 -7.63 7.88
N ALA A 28 -3.42 -7.93 7.01
CA ALA A 28 -3.99 -6.95 6.10
C ALA A 28 -4.74 -5.83 6.83
N GLU A 29 -5.44 -6.16 7.93
CA GLU A 29 -6.17 -5.16 8.73
C GLU A 29 -5.19 -4.20 9.43
N ASP A 30 -4.11 -4.74 10.02
CA ASP A 30 -3.03 -3.95 10.63
C ASP A 30 -2.32 -3.04 9.61
N GLU A 31 -2.09 -3.52 8.39
CA GLU A 31 -1.44 -2.75 7.33
C GLU A 31 -2.33 -1.59 6.83
N ILE A 32 -3.64 -1.81 6.67
CA ILE A 32 -4.59 -0.76 6.23
C ILE A 32 -4.66 0.37 7.27
N ASP A 33 -4.77 0.03 8.56
CA ASP A 33 -4.82 1.01 9.63
C ASP A 33 -3.52 1.79 9.76
N MET A 34 -2.38 1.12 9.55
CA MET A 34 -1.07 1.75 9.52
C MET A 34 -0.95 2.75 8.36
N VAL A 35 -1.32 2.35 7.14
CA VAL A 35 -1.35 3.23 5.95
C VAL A 35 -2.28 4.42 6.18
N ASN A 36 -3.48 4.20 6.72
CA ASN A 36 -4.43 5.26 7.05
C ASN A 36 -3.84 6.26 8.05
N SER A 37 -3.21 5.78 9.12
CA SER A 37 -2.56 6.64 10.11
C SER A 37 -1.43 7.48 9.48
N SER A 38 -0.58 6.85 8.67
CA SER A 38 0.54 7.50 8.00
C SER A 38 0.08 8.57 7.01
N LEU A 39 -0.96 8.29 6.23
CA LEU A 39 -1.44 9.18 5.16
C LEU A 39 -2.37 10.31 5.66
N LYS A 40 -2.80 10.33 6.92
CA LYS A 40 -3.61 11.45 7.47
C LYS A 40 -2.91 12.80 7.32
N GLY A 41 -1.60 12.84 7.50
CA GLY A 41 -0.78 14.06 7.42
C GLY A 41 -0.58 14.59 5.99
N ALA A 42 -0.82 13.77 4.97
CA ALA A 42 -0.66 14.13 3.57
C ALA A 42 -1.81 15.01 3.03
N ARG A 43 -3.01 14.92 3.62
CA ARG A 43 -4.23 15.58 3.11
C ARG A 43 -4.11 17.09 2.88
N PRO A 44 -3.47 17.90 3.74
CA PRO A 44 -3.35 19.35 3.53
C PRO A 44 -2.51 19.72 2.29
N PHE A 45 -1.65 18.81 1.83
CA PHE A 45 -0.75 19.02 0.70
C PHE A 45 -1.39 18.61 -0.64
N ILE A 46 -2.48 17.83 -0.58
CA ILE A 46 -3.23 17.36 -1.73
C ILE A 46 -4.36 18.36 -2.00
N ARG A 47 -4.22 19.12 -3.08
CA ARG A 47 -5.25 20.08 -3.48
C ARG A 47 -6.49 19.34 -3.97
N PRO A 48 -7.70 19.89 -3.76
CA PRO A 48 -8.87 19.43 -4.49
C PRO A 48 -8.58 19.42 -5.99
N ASN A 49 -9.00 18.36 -6.70
CA ASN A 49 -8.75 18.12 -8.14
C ASN A 49 -7.31 17.79 -8.54
N SER A 50 -6.37 17.58 -7.61
CA SER A 50 -5.03 17.12 -7.99
C SER A 50 -5.05 15.69 -8.51
N ARG A 51 -4.38 15.41 -9.64
CA ARG A 51 -4.09 14.04 -10.07
C ARG A 51 -2.96 13.47 -9.21
N LEU A 52 -3.24 12.34 -8.56
CA LEU A 52 -2.27 11.59 -7.75
C LEU A 52 -1.75 10.41 -8.57
N GLN A 53 -0.46 10.45 -8.89
CA GLN A 53 0.27 9.29 -9.41
C GLN A 53 0.81 8.47 -8.23
N PHE A 54 0.80 7.15 -8.33
CA PHE A 54 1.37 6.24 -7.33
C PHE A 54 2.63 5.59 -7.90
N SER A 55 3.67 5.51 -7.08
CA SER A 55 4.93 4.84 -7.43
C SER A 55 5.43 4.01 -6.25
N GLY A 56 5.79 2.76 -6.49
CA GLY A 56 6.21 1.81 -5.46
C GLY A 56 6.54 0.45 -6.06
N GLU A 57 6.79 -0.54 -5.19
CA GLU A 57 7.12 -1.90 -5.62
C GLU A 57 5.91 -2.64 -6.24
N GLU A 58 6.12 -3.34 -7.36
CA GLU A 58 5.05 -4.05 -8.11
C GLU A 58 4.30 -5.08 -7.26
N GLU A 59 4.96 -5.66 -6.25
CA GLU A 59 4.38 -6.68 -5.38
C GLU A 59 3.27 -6.16 -4.47
N ARG A 60 3.09 -4.83 -4.34
CA ARG A 60 2.15 -4.21 -3.41
C ARG A 60 1.22 -3.19 -4.06
N MET A 61 0.85 -3.41 -5.32
CA MET A 61 -0.14 -2.57 -6.04
C MET A 61 -1.49 -2.42 -5.31
N GLU A 62 -1.85 -3.39 -4.46
CA GLU A 62 -3.01 -3.33 -3.56
C GLU A 62 -2.98 -2.13 -2.61
N LEU A 63 -1.80 -1.69 -2.15
CA LEU A 63 -1.65 -0.51 -1.29
C LEU A 63 -2.02 0.78 -2.02
N PHE A 64 -1.91 0.82 -3.35
CA PHE A 64 -2.26 2.01 -4.13
C PHE A 64 -3.77 2.22 -4.17
N ALA A 65 -4.56 1.14 -4.20
CA ALA A 65 -6.01 1.23 -4.13
C ALA A 65 -6.46 1.82 -2.78
N TRP A 66 -5.85 1.37 -1.68
CA TRP A 66 -6.11 1.89 -0.34
C TRP A 66 -5.67 3.36 -0.20
N ALA A 67 -4.45 3.67 -0.60
CA ALA A 67 -3.94 5.04 -0.55
C ALA A 67 -4.82 5.99 -1.40
N ARG A 68 -5.27 5.55 -2.58
CA ARG A 68 -6.21 6.30 -3.42
C ARG A 68 -7.55 6.52 -2.75
N TYR A 69 -8.11 5.51 -2.09
CA TYR A 69 -9.36 5.65 -1.35
C TYR A 69 -9.24 6.65 -0.19
N LEU A 70 -8.13 6.58 0.56
CA LEU A 70 -7.88 7.41 1.73
C LEU A 70 -7.59 8.88 1.40
N LEU A 71 -6.95 9.12 0.26
CA LEU A 71 -6.47 10.42 -0.20
C LEU A 71 -7.33 11.01 -1.34
N ALA A 72 -8.42 10.34 -1.73
CA ALA A 72 -9.28 10.77 -2.83
C ALA A 72 -9.57 12.28 -2.71
N PRO A 73 -9.12 13.11 -3.67
CA PRO A 73 -9.43 14.53 -3.65
C PRO A 73 -10.95 14.69 -3.68
N ALA A 74 -11.48 15.61 -2.88
CA ALA A 74 -12.92 15.69 -2.62
C ALA A 74 -13.81 16.09 -3.83
N VAL A 75 -13.29 16.24 -5.05
CA VAL A 75 -14.07 16.65 -6.22
C VAL A 75 -13.55 15.94 -7.50
N LEU A 76 -14.49 15.48 -8.32
CA LEU A 76 -14.31 14.65 -9.53
C LEU A 76 -14.01 15.46 -10.80
N GLU A 77 -13.71 16.76 -10.70
CA GLU A 77 -13.49 17.57 -11.89
C GLU A 77 -12.07 17.38 -12.42
N GLU A 78 -12.01 17.00 -13.69
CA GLU A 78 -10.80 16.59 -14.38
C GLU A 78 -9.93 17.81 -14.70
N GLN A 79 -8.96 18.12 -13.83
CA GLN A 79 -7.83 18.96 -14.21
C GLN A 79 -6.86 18.14 -15.07
N THR A 80 -6.33 18.73 -16.14
CA THR A 80 -5.32 18.14 -17.02
C THR A 80 -3.91 18.46 -16.52
N GLY A 81 -3.24 17.45 -15.95
CA GLY A 81 -1.84 17.53 -15.48
C GLY A 81 -1.61 16.72 -14.20
N ASP A 82 -0.54 15.91 -14.13
CA ASP A 82 -0.15 15.21 -12.91
C ASP A 82 0.74 16.14 -12.06
N ASP A 83 0.13 16.81 -11.06
CA ASP A 83 0.84 17.77 -10.22
C ASP A 83 1.55 17.12 -9.01
N THR A 84 1.16 15.89 -8.62
CA THR A 84 1.68 15.28 -7.40
C THR A 84 1.78 13.75 -7.48
N THR A 85 2.92 13.21 -7.10
CA THR A 85 3.19 11.77 -7.01
C THR A 85 3.32 11.34 -5.56
N LEU A 86 2.52 10.35 -5.13
CA LEU A 86 2.71 9.62 -3.88
C LEU A 86 3.62 8.42 -4.13
N SER A 87 4.83 8.47 -3.59
CA SER A 87 5.73 7.32 -3.55
C SER A 87 5.53 6.54 -2.25
N ILE A 88 5.32 5.24 -2.36
CA ILE A 88 5.24 4.28 -1.24
C ILE A 88 6.33 3.24 -1.49
N LYS A 89 7.35 3.18 -0.64
CA LYS A 89 8.48 2.25 -0.78
C LYS A 89 8.78 1.54 0.52
N TYR A 90 9.33 0.33 0.49
CA TYR A 90 9.81 -0.29 1.72
C TYR A 90 10.99 0.51 2.31
N LEU A 91 11.05 0.58 3.64
CA LEU A 91 12.14 1.27 4.35
C LEU A 91 13.54 0.72 4.04
N ASN A 92 13.63 -0.55 3.65
CA ASN A 92 14.89 -1.23 3.37
C ASN A 92 15.28 -1.20 1.89
N THR A 93 14.49 -0.55 1.02
CA THR A 93 14.81 -0.41 -0.40
C THR A 93 15.85 0.69 -0.58
N ALA A 94 17.02 0.34 -1.11
CA ALA A 94 18.15 1.28 -1.28
C ALA A 94 17.89 2.38 -2.33
N ASN A 95 16.93 2.19 -3.24
CA ASN A 95 16.63 3.13 -4.31
C ASN A 95 15.57 4.13 -3.89
N ASP A 96 16.03 5.22 -3.28
CA ASP A 96 15.20 6.39 -3.00
C ASP A 96 15.19 7.38 -4.19
N ASP A 97 15.12 6.85 -5.41
CA ASP A 97 14.96 7.68 -6.61
C ASP A 97 13.63 8.41 -6.52
N THR A 98 13.71 9.69 -6.16
CA THR A 98 12.61 10.64 -6.13
C THR A 98 12.99 11.83 -6.99
N THR A 99 12.52 11.82 -8.23
CA THR A 99 12.70 12.94 -9.16
C THR A 99 11.58 13.96 -8.92
N GLY A 100 11.91 15.09 -8.28
CA GLY A 100 10.99 16.20 -8.00
C GLY A 100 11.21 16.84 -6.62
N HIS A 101 10.37 17.79 -6.24
CA HIS A 101 10.41 18.41 -4.91
C HIS A 101 9.52 17.63 -3.93
N VAL A 102 10.11 17.08 -2.87
CA VAL A 102 9.37 16.45 -1.76
C VAL A 102 8.69 17.53 -0.92
N ILE A 103 7.36 17.54 -0.88
CA ILE A 103 6.58 18.51 -0.10
C ILE A 103 6.07 17.94 1.22
N TRP A 104 6.07 16.61 1.34
CA TRP A 104 5.72 15.90 2.57
C TRP A 104 6.35 14.51 2.56
N GLU A 105 6.81 14.06 3.72
CA GLU A 105 7.45 12.77 3.92
C GLU A 105 7.08 12.21 5.31
N THR A 106 6.79 10.92 5.37
CA THR A 106 6.64 10.18 6.62
C THR A 106 7.06 8.72 6.44
N SER A 107 7.16 7.97 7.53
CA SER A 107 7.43 6.53 7.50
C SER A 107 6.67 5.80 8.61
N ASP A 108 6.30 4.56 8.36
CA ASP A 108 5.82 3.62 9.37
C ASP A 108 6.85 2.50 9.63
N LYS A 109 6.39 1.33 10.09
CA LYS A 109 7.27 0.18 10.39
C LYS A 109 7.82 -0.51 9.14
N LEU A 110 7.11 -0.44 8.03
CA LEU A 110 7.40 -1.18 6.80
C LEU A 110 7.71 -0.25 5.64
N TYR A 111 7.03 0.90 5.57
CA TYR A 111 6.98 1.76 4.41
C TYR A 111 7.44 3.19 4.71
N ARG A 112 8.01 3.82 3.68
CA ARG A 112 8.24 5.25 3.58
C ARG A 112 7.27 5.83 2.55
N TYR A 113 6.66 6.95 2.90
CA TYR A 113 5.70 7.68 2.08
C TYR A 113 6.26 9.05 1.75
N LYS A 114 6.22 9.44 0.46
CA LYS A 114 6.63 10.76 0.00
C LYS A 114 5.61 11.33 -0.97
N LEU A 115 5.22 12.59 -0.74
CA LEU A 115 4.50 13.39 -1.73
C LEU A 115 5.50 14.26 -2.47
N ILE A 116 5.53 14.13 -3.79
CA ILE A 116 6.50 14.75 -4.69
C ILE A 116 5.72 15.58 -5.69
N VAL A 117 6.08 16.85 -5.83
CA VAL A 117 5.58 17.74 -6.89
C VAL A 117 6.60 17.78 -8.02
N ARG A 118 6.13 17.68 -9.26
CA ARG A 118 6.93 17.83 -10.48
C ARG A 118 6.70 19.18 -11.14
#